data_AF-A0A2E6QDJ9-F1
#
_entry.id   AF-A0A2E6QDJ9-F1
#
_cell.length_a   1.000
_cell.length_b   1.000
_cell.length_c   1.000
_cell.angle_alpha   90.00
_cell.angle_beta   90.00
_cell.angle_gamma   90.00
#
_symmetry.space_group_name_H-M   'P 1'
#
loop_
_entity.id
_entity.type
_entity.pdbx_description
1 polymer ?
#
loop_
_entity_poly.entity_id
_entity_poly.type
_entity_poly.pdbx_seq_one_letter_code
_entity_poly.pdbx_strand_id
1 'polypeptide(L)'
;MLLATSDLFESHDFTLEKGGILPELSVAYETWGTLNAAGDNAVLVCHGYTNNQHAAGAGGWFEGLIGPGKAVDTEKYFVVAANMLGSAYGSSGPASIDPASGNPYGLDFPDITVGDMVNSQRQLLDHLGVTELAAVIGNSFGGHHAFHWATMHPDQVRAVVVVVSAIVGRGDQSTVDSLLARFSQCPGWNGGQYYGQEKEAGVFDEMMKIRIETLKQYGYDNKIRQEKGDDPKVIEQELTELAKPWATQFDANSLIVLRKAAIQFDARPHIANARAPLHYVLSRSDNLFPPSIAPDTIKLLRENGVDATFFELDSDNGHRAPSVDWQGWADSLDEFLRKNTT
;
A
#
# COMPACT_ATOMS: atom_id res chain seq x y z
N MET A 1 -15.45 -0.23 2.66
CA MET A 1 -16.14 0.81 1.86
C MET A 1 -15.62 0.78 0.43
N LEU A 2 -16.47 0.55 -0.57
CA LEU A 2 -16.11 0.67 -1.99
C LEU A 2 -16.15 2.16 -2.40
N LEU A 3 -15.14 2.64 -3.11
CA LEU A 3 -15.14 4.02 -3.64
C LEU A 3 -16.06 4.10 -4.85
N ALA A 4 -16.66 5.27 -5.08
CA ALA A 4 -17.60 5.47 -6.19
C ALA A 4 -16.97 5.32 -7.58
N THR A 5 -15.64 5.47 -7.66
CA THR A 5 -14.83 5.34 -8.88
C THR A 5 -14.33 3.93 -9.13
N SER A 6 -14.51 3.01 -8.18
CA SER A 6 -13.91 1.69 -8.23
C SER A 6 -14.83 0.63 -8.81
N ASP A 7 -14.24 -0.26 -9.58
CA ASP A 7 -14.82 -1.54 -9.96
C ASP A 7 -14.53 -2.60 -8.89
N LEU A 8 -15.23 -3.72 -8.98
CA LEU A 8 -15.07 -4.87 -8.09
C LEU A 8 -14.85 -6.14 -8.91
N PHE A 9 -13.74 -6.81 -8.67
CA PHE A 9 -13.49 -8.17 -9.14
C PHE A 9 -13.85 -9.16 -8.04
N GLU A 10 -14.53 -10.25 -8.39
CA GLU A 10 -14.95 -11.26 -7.44
C GLU A 10 -14.49 -12.65 -7.90
N SER A 11 -14.03 -13.45 -6.95
CA SER A 11 -13.72 -14.86 -7.14
C SER A 11 -14.05 -15.67 -5.89
N HIS A 12 -14.04 -16.99 -6.03
CA HIS A 12 -14.37 -17.92 -4.95
C HIS A 12 -13.20 -18.83 -4.63
N ASP A 13 -13.24 -19.40 -3.43
CA ASP A 13 -12.29 -20.40 -2.95
C ASP A 13 -10.83 -19.97 -3.05
N PHE A 14 -10.54 -18.74 -2.60
CA PHE A 14 -9.19 -18.19 -2.62
C PHE A 14 -8.31 -18.91 -1.58
N THR A 15 -7.27 -19.60 -2.06
CA THR A 15 -6.34 -20.35 -1.20
C THR A 15 -5.33 -19.42 -0.56
N LEU A 16 -5.20 -19.51 0.77
CA LEU A 16 -4.26 -18.72 1.55
C LEU A 16 -2.91 -19.43 1.71
N GLU A 17 -1.81 -18.68 1.72
CA GLU A 17 -0.45 -19.23 1.83
C GLU A 17 -0.21 -20.00 3.13
N LYS A 18 -0.85 -19.57 4.23
CA LYS A 18 -0.78 -20.26 5.52
C LYS A 18 -1.76 -21.43 5.64
N GLY A 19 -2.45 -21.77 4.56
CA GLY A 19 -3.51 -22.75 4.52
C GLY A 19 -4.87 -22.17 4.87
N GLY A 20 -5.92 -22.89 4.49
CA GLY A 20 -7.30 -22.40 4.56
C GLY A 20 -7.75 -21.79 3.24
N ILE A 21 -9.05 -21.51 3.18
CA ILE A 21 -9.74 -20.97 2.01
C ILE A 21 -10.54 -19.76 2.48
N LEU A 22 -10.40 -18.63 1.78
CA LEU A 22 -11.34 -17.53 1.86
C LEU A 22 -12.45 -17.81 0.83
N PRO A 23 -13.70 -18.11 1.26
CA PRO A 23 -14.75 -18.57 0.35
C PRO A 23 -15.13 -17.54 -0.72
N GLU A 24 -15.08 -16.26 -0.35
CA GLU A 24 -15.44 -15.13 -1.20
C GLU A 24 -14.33 -14.09 -1.17
N LEU A 25 -13.66 -13.91 -2.31
CA LEU A 25 -12.68 -12.87 -2.52
C LEU A 25 -13.30 -11.77 -3.36
N SER A 26 -13.29 -10.55 -2.84
CA SER A 26 -13.54 -9.33 -3.60
C SER A 26 -12.26 -8.49 -3.64
N VAL A 27 -11.90 -7.96 -4.81
CA VAL A 27 -10.79 -7.03 -5.00
C VAL A 27 -11.35 -5.77 -5.63
N ALA A 28 -11.27 -4.67 -4.90
CA ALA A 28 -11.69 -3.36 -5.39
C ALA A 28 -10.52 -2.74 -6.16
N TYR A 29 -10.78 -2.20 -7.34
CA TYR A 29 -9.71 -1.69 -8.19
C TYR A 29 -10.16 -0.52 -9.05
N GLU A 30 -9.17 0.21 -9.57
CA GLU A 30 -9.35 1.26 -10.57
C GLU A 30 -8.34 1.07 -11.70
N THR A 31 -8.71 1.53 -12.90
CA THR A 31 -7.84 1.45 -14.09
C THR A 31 -7.80 2.77 -14.85
N TRP A 32 -6.68 3.04 -15.51
CA TRP A 32 -6.49 4.20 -16.38
C TRP A 32 -5.70 3.81 -17.64
N GLY A 33 -6.04 4.41 -18.77
CA GLY A 33 -5.46 4.03 -20.07
C GLY A 33 -6.12 2.79 -20.66
N THR A 34 -5.46 2.16 -21.63
CA THR A 34 -6.03 1.04 -22.40
C THR A 34 -5.04 -0.11 -22.49
N LEU A 35 -5.48 -1.32 -22.12
CA LEU A 35 -4.68 -2.53 -22.30
C LEU A 35 -4.50 -2.81 -23.79
N ASN A 36 -3.26 -3.05 -24.21
CA ASN A 36 -2.96 -3.37 -25.60
C ASN A 36 -3.37 -4.82 -25.94
N ALA A 37 -3.33 -5.18 -27.23
CA ALA A 37 -3.73 -6.50 -27.69
C ALA A 37 -2.81 -7.65 -27.19
N ALA A 38 -1.58 -7.34 -26.79
CA ALA A 38 -0.63 -8.32 -26.25
C ALA A 38 -0.83 -8.57 -24.75
N GLY A 39 -1.52 -7.68 -24.04
CA GLY A 39 -1.73 -7.73 -22.60
C GLY A 39 -0.49 -7.36 -21.78
N ASP A 40 0.51 -6.72 -22.38
CA ASP A 40 1.86 -6.57 -21.82
C ASP A 40 2.27 -5.13 -21.48
N ASN A 41 1.37 -4.14 -21.68
CA ASN A 41 1.59 -2.73 -21.33
C ASN A 41 1.01 -2.34 -19.96
N ALA A 42 0.70 -3.31 -19.10
CA ALA A 42 0.09 -3.05 -17.80
C ALA A 42 1.11 -2.55 -16.77
N VAL A 43 0.77 -1.50 -16.03
CA VAL A 43 1.54 -1.02 -14.86
C VAL A 43 0.69 -1.19 -13.61
N LEU A 44 1.11 -2.08 -12.71
CA LEU A 44 0.44 -2.30 -11.43
C LEU A 44 0.96 -1.31 -10.39
N VAL A 45 0.04 -0.56 -9.76
CA VAL A 45 0.36 0.42 -8.72
C VAL A 45 -0.17 -0.08 -7.37
N CYS A 46 0.73 -0.32 -6.42
CA CYS A 46 0.43 -0.84 -5.09
C CYS A 46 0.48 0.27 -4.05
N HIS A 47 -0.63 0.45 -3.32
CA HIS A 47 -0.82 1.55 -2.38
C HIS A 47 -0.17 1.28 -1.00
N GLY A 48 -0.01 2.35 -0.21
CA GLY A 48 0.52 2.27 1.16
C GLY A 48 -0.47 1.74 2.20
N TYR A 49 0.03 1.50 3.42
CA TYR A 49 -0.62 0.75 4.50
C TYR A 49 -2.08 1.13 4.82
N THR A 50 -2.40 2.43 4.80
CA THR A 50 -3.75 2.93 5.10
C THR A 50 -4.37 3.71 3.95
N ASN A 51 -3.88 3.46 2.73
CA ASN A 51 -4.34 4.12 1.52
C ASN A 51 -5.28 3.20 0.73
N ASN A 52 -5.65 3.57 -0.49
CA ASN A 52 -6.62 2.84 -1.31
C ASN A 52 -6.20 2.78 -2.79
N GLN A 53 -7.03 2.15 -3.60
CA GLN A 53 -6.88 1.97 -5.05
C GLN A 53 -6.95 3.27 -5.87
N HIS A 54 -7.37 4.41 -5.31
CA HIS A 54 -7.52 5.66 -6.05
C HIS A 54 -6.16 6.37 -6.25
N ALA A 55 -5.34 5.84 -7.16
CA ALA A 55 -3.97 6.28 -7.39
C ALA A 55 -3.84 7.52 -8.28
N ALA A 56 -4.76 7.73 -9.22
CA ALA A 56 -4.67 8.78 -10.23
C ALA A 56 -6.00 9.53 -10.43
N GLY A 57 -5.96 10.61 -11.20
CA GLY A 57 -7.09 11.54 -11.31
C GLY A 57 -7.20 12.47 -10.09
N ALA A 58 -8.21 13.33 -10.09
CA ALA A 58 -8.37 14.38 -9.09
C ALA A 58 -8.52 13.78 -7.67
N GLY A 59 -7.54 14.07 -6.79
CA GLY A 59 -7.50 13.53 -5.44
C GLY A 59 -6.78 12.19 -5.31
N GLY A 60 -6.25 11.66 -6.41
CA GLY A 60 -5.43 10.46 -6.42
C GLY A 60 -4.09 10.67 -5.74
N TRP A 61 -3.63 9.69 -4.98
CA TRP A 61 -2.42 9.83 -4.15
C TRP A 61 -1.10 9.89 -4.94
N PHE A 62 -1.12 9.51 -6.22
CA PHE A 62 -0.05 9.72 -7.21
C PHE A 62 -0.57 10.47 -8.44
N GLU A 63 -1.55 11.37 -8.24
CA GLU A 63 -2.10 12.20 -9.32
C GLU A 63 -1.01 12.93 -10.10
N GLY A 64 0.06 13.40 -9.46
CA GLY A 64 1.18 14.08 -10.14
C GLY A 64 2.00 13.20 -11.09
N LEU A 65 2.01 11.88 -10.90
CA LEU A 65 2.86 10.93 -11.63
C LEU A 65 2.10 10.13 -12.68
N ILE A 66 0.79 9.94 -12.49
CA ILE A 66 -0.03 9.07 -13.33
C ILE A 66 -1.03 9.90 -14.14
N GLY A 67 -1.03 9.71 -15.46
CA GLY A 67 -1.95 10.38 -16.38
C GLY A 67 -1.34 10.68 -17.75
N PRO A 68 -2.07 11.35 -18.65
CA PRO A 68 -1.60 11.60 -20.01
C PRO A 68 -0.31 12.42 -20.04
N GLY A 69 0.73 11.88 -20.67
CA GLY A 69 2.04 12.52 -20.81
C GLY A 69 2.86 12.66 -19.51
N LYS A 70 2.44 12.04 -18.41
CA LYS A 70 3.19 12.01 -17.14
C LYS A 70 4.18 10.85 -17.10
N ALA A 71 4.96 10.74 -16.04
CA ALA A 71 5.97 9.67 -15.87
C ALA A 71 5.38 8.26 -16.02
N VAL A 72 4.20 8.02 -15.44
CA VAL A 72 3.37 6.85 -15.74
C VAL A 72 2.29 7.27 -16.74
N ASP A 73 2.68 7.28 -18.02
CA ASP A 73 1.87 7.81 -19.11
C ASP A 73 0.69 6.88 -19.46
N THR A 74 -0.53 7.31 -19.17
CA THR A 74 -1.74 6.54 -19.46
C THR A 74 -2.12 6.52 -20.95
N GLU A 75 -1.42 7.27 -21.81
CA GLU A 75 -1.52 7.10 -23.27
C GLU A 75 -0.70 5.90 -23.77
N LYS A 76 0.23 5.40 -22.94
CA LYS A 76 1.11 4.25 -23.25
C LYS A 76 0.77 3.01 -22.44
N TYR A 77 0.52 3.20 -21.15
CA TYR A 77 0.31 2.13 -20.19
C TYR A 77 -1.16 1.96 -19.84
N PHE A 78 -1.52 0.70 -19.56
CA PHE A 78 -2.74 0.37 -18.83
C PHE A 78 -2.41 0.30 -17.34
N VAL A 79 -2.75 1.35 -16.60
CA VAL A 79 -2.45 1.43 -15.18
C VAL A 79 -3.56 0.74 -14.40
N VAL A 80 -3.19 -0.18 -13.51
CA VAL A 80 -4.11 -0.88 -12.60
C VAL A 80 -3.70 -0.56 -11.17
N ALA A 81 -4.65 -0.12 -10.34
CA ALA A 81 -4.46 -0.02 -8.90
C ALA A 81 -5.47 -0.92 -8.20
N ALA A 82 -4.97 -1.93 -7.51
CA ALA A 82 -5.80 -2.88 -6.76
C ALA A 82 -5.69 -2.59 -5.27
N ASN A 83 -6.83 -2.51 -4.59
CA ASN A 83 -6.85 -2.44 -3.14
C ASN A 83 -6.46 -3.79 -2.55
N MET A 84 -5.61 -3.78 -1.53
CA MET A 84 -5.05 -5.00 -0.95
C MET A 84 -6.11 -5.79 -0.15
N LEU A 85 -6.00 -7.11 -0.20
CA LEU A 85 -6.70 -8.00 0.73
C LEU A 85 -6.43 -7.57 2.18
N GLY A 86 -7.47 -7.54 3.02
CA GLY A 86 -7.41 -7.07 4.41
C GLY A 86 -7.60 -5.57 4.60
N SER A 87 -7.64 -4.76 3.54
CA SER A 87 -7.86 -3.31 3.61
C SER A 87 -9.33 -2.94 3.89
N ALA A 88 -9.54 -1.72 4.39
CA ALA A 88 -10.86 -1.16 4.67
C ALA A 88 -11.60 -0.65 3.40
N TYR A 89 -10.94 -0.61 2.24
CA TYR A 89 -11.43 0.07 1.03
C TYR A 89 -11.99 -0.87 -0.06
N GLY A 90 -12.94 -1.73 0.34
CA GLY A 90 -13.83 -2.44 -0.60
C GLY A 90 -13.39 -3.85 -0.97
N SER A 91 -12.10 -4.15 -0.90
CA SER A 91 -11.61 -5.54 -1.00
C SER A 91 -11.95 -6.35 0.24
N SER A 92 -11.95 -7.69 0.12
CA SER A 92 -12.21 -8.57 1.25
C SER A 92 -11.30 -8.24 2.43
N GLY A 93 -11.88 -8.09 3.61
CA GLY A 93 -11.16 -7.74 4.83
C GLY A 93 -12.04 -7.98 6.06
N PRO A 94 -11.59 -7.54 7.24
CA PRO A 94 -12.33 -7.75 8.49
C PRO A 94 -13.78 -7.27 8.48
N ALA A 95 -14.08 -6.19 7.76
CA ALA A 95 -15.44 -5.67 7.64
C ALA A 95 -16.32 -6.44 6.63
N SER A 96 -15.76 -7.37 5.85
CA SER A 96 -16.52 -8.24 4.95
C SER A 96 -17.37 -9.21 5.75
N ILE A 97 -18.49 -9.64 5.16
CA ILE A 97 -19.39 -10.61 5.77
C ILE A 97 -18.80 -12.01 5.64
N ASP A 98 -18.72 -12.71 6.76
CA ASP A 98 -18.45 -14.14 6.78
C ASP A 98 -19.69 -14.90 6.33
N PRO A 99 -19.66 -15.63 5.19
CA PRO A 99 -20.81 -16.38 4.70
C PRO A 99 -21.25 -17.49 5.67
N ALA A 100 -20.38 -17.95 6.58
CA ALA A 100 -20.74 -18.96 7.57
C ALA A 100 -21.56 -18.38 8.73
N SER A 101 -21.24 -17.17 9.20
CA SER A 101 -21.89 -16.56 10.35
C SER A 101 -22.94 -15.50 9.99
N GLY A 102 -22.89 -14.95 8.78
CA GLY A 102 -23.72 -13.83 8.33
C GLY A 102 -23.35 -12.48 8.95
N ASN A 103 -22.29 -12.42 9.75
CA ASN A 103 -21.77 -11.21 10.40
C ASN A 103 -20.42 -10.81 9.80
N PRO A 104 -19.94 -9.58 10.02
CA PRO A 104 -18.58 -9.21 9.69
C PRO A 104 -17.54 -10.16 10.32
N TYR A 105 -16.47 -10.48 9.60
CA TYR A 105 -15.39 -11.33 10.13
C TYR A 105 -14.76 -10.75 11.40
N GLY A 106 -14.54 -9.44 11.46
CA GLY A 106 -13.77 -8.80 12.53
C GLY A 106 -12.36 -9.42 12.65
N LEU A 107 -11.95 -9.77 13.87
CA LEU A 107 -10.67 -10.45 14.09
C LEU A 107 -10.66 -11.94 13.72
N ASP A 108 -11.80 -12.52 13.36
CA ASP A 108 -11.87 -13.88 12.81
C ASP A 108 -11.49 -13.92 11.32
N PHE A 109 -11.25 -12.75 10.69
CA PHE A 109 -10.70 -12.70 9.33
C PHE A 109 -9.36 -13.43 9.29
N PRO A 110 -9.10 -14.27 8.28
CA PRO A 110 -7.89 -15.09 8.26
C PRO A 110 -6.61 -14.25 8.33
N ASP A 111 -5.59 -14.81 8.97
CA ASP A 111 -4.25 -14.23 8.97
C ASP A 111 -3.65 -14.34 7.56
N ILE A 112 -3.61 -13.22 6.85
CA ILE A 112 -3.06 -13.11 5.49
C ILE A 112 -1.56 -12.78 5.48
N THR A 113 -0.91 -12.99 4.34
CA THR A 113 0.46 -12.57 4.03
C THR A 113 0.48 -11.50 2.93
N VAL A 114 1.65 -10.91 2.67
CA VAL A 114 1.85 -10.09 1.46
C VAL A 114 1.71 -10.94 0.19
N GLY A 115 2.06 -12.23 0.24
CA GLY A 115 1.87 -13.14 -0.87
C GLY A 115 0.40 -13.38 -1.19
N ASP A 116 -0.47 -13.52 -0.19
CA ASP A 116 -1.93 -13.55 -0.39
C ASP A 116 -2.44 -12.28 -1.10
N MET A 117 -1.95 -11.11 -0.68
CA MET A 117 -2.31 -9.84 -1.33
C MET A 117 -1.82 -9.77 -2.79
N VAL A 118 -0.64 -10.31 -3.09
CA VAL A 118 -0.10 -10.37 -4.46
C VAL A 118 -0.82 -11.42 -5.31
N ASN A 119 -1.22 -12.54 -4.72
CA ASN A 119 -2.00 -13.57 -5.40
C ASN A 119 -3.43 -13.10 -5.70
N SER A 120 -4.04 -12.26 -4.85
CA SER A 120 -5.32 -11.62 -5.18
C SER A 120 -5.17 -10.62 -6.33
N GLN A 121 -4.05 -9.88 -6.39
CA GLN A 121 -3.71 -9.03 -7.53
C GLN A 121 -3.53 -9.85 -8.81
N ARG A 122 -2.88 -11.01 -8.74
CA ARG A 122 -2.73 -11.91 -9.91
C ARG A 122 -4.07 -12.31 -10.49
N GLN A 123 -5.01 -12.78 -9.66
CA GLN A 123 -6.33 -13.19 -10.15
C GLN A 123 -7.09 -12.03 -10.83
N LEU A 124 -6.97 -10.82 -10.29
CA LEU A 124 -7.51 -9.63 -10.93
C LEU A 124 -6.82 -9.36 -12.29
N LEU A 125 -5.49 -9.41 -12.34
CA LEU A 125 -4.74 -9.17 -13.57
C LEU A 125 -5.08 -10.20 -14.67
N ASP A 126 -5.22 -11.47 -14.30
CA ASP A 126 -5.68 -12.54 -15.21
C ASP A 126 -7.08 -12.23 -15.75
N HIS A 127 -8.00 -11.78 -14.87
CA HIS A 127 -9.35 -11.37 -15.27
C HIS A 127 -9.36 -10.19 -16.25
N LEU A 128 -8.47 -9.22 -16.05
CA LEU A 128 -8.30 -8.06 -16.93
C LEU A 128 -7.58 -8.40 -18.25
N GLY A 129 -7.07 -9.63 -18.41
CA GLY A 129 -6.34 -10.06 -19.60
C GLY A 129 -4.87 -9.62 -19.64
N VAL A 130 -4.30 -9.22 -18.50
CA VAL A 130 -2.88 -8.86 -18.39
C VAL A 130 -2.04 -10.14 -18.41
N THR A 131 -1.13 -10.23 -19.37
CA THR A 131 -0.25 -11.38 -19.57
C THR A 131 1.12 -11.17 -18.92
N GLU A 132 1.58 -9.92 -18.87
CA GLU A 132 2.83 -9.50 -18.26
C GLU A 132 2.70 -8.05 -17.77
N LEU A 133 3.30 -7.75 -16.62
CA LEU A 133 3.43 -6.37 -16.15
C LEU A 133 4.63 -5.71 -16.83
N ALA A 134 4.36 -4.61 -17.54
CA ALA A 134 5.41 -3.67 -17.93
C ALA A 134 6.17 -3.19 -16.70
N ALA A 135 5.45 -2.80 -15.64
CA ALA A 135 6.06 -2.48 -14.36
C ALA A 135 5.14 -2.76 -13.16
N VAL A 136 5.75 -2.94 -11.99
CA VAL A 136 5.08 -2.80 -10.69
C VAL A 136 5.68 -1.64 -9.92
N ILE A 137 4.83 -0.74 -9.41
CA ILE A 137 5.22 0.43 -8.63
C ILE A 137 4.58 0.32 -7.25
N GLY A 138 5.41 0.19 -6.22
CA GLY A 138 4.96 0.00 -4.84
C GLY A 138 5.34 1.16 -3.93
N ASN A 139 4.34 1.84 -3.36
CA ASN A 139 4.55 2.92 -2.39
C ASN A 139 4.38 2.43 -0.95
N SER A 140 5.36 2.66 -0.07
CA SER A 140 5.32 2.28 1.33
C SER A 140 5.04 0.79 1.52
N PHE A 141 3.92 0.41 2.13
CA PHE A 141 3.53 -1.01 2.23
C PHE A 141 3.38 -1.69 0.86
N GLY A 142 2.96 -0.96 -0.17
CA GLY A 142 2.95 -1.45 -1.55
C GLY A 142 4.35 -1.77 -2.10
N GLY A 143 5.41 -1.20 -1.52
CA GLY A 143 6.79 -1.59 -1.84
C GLY A 143 7.11 -3.04 -1.46
N HIS A 144 6.48 -3.58 -0.41
CA HIS A 144 6.57 -5.01 -0.10
C HIS A 144 5.92 -5.85 -1.21
N HIS A 145 4.80 -5.39 -1.77
CA HIS A 145 4.16 -6.08 -2.90
C HIS A 145 5.08 -6.04 -4.12
N ALA A 146 5.71 -4.90 -4.41
CA ALA A 146 6.66 -4.77 -5.52
C ALA A 146 7.88 -5.71 -5.35
N PHE A 147 8.47 -5.80 -4.15
CA PHE A 147 9.51 -6.78 -3.85
C PHE A 147 9.03 -8.23 -3.96
N HIS A 148 7.81 -8.52 -3.54
CA HIS A 148 7.21 -9.85 -3.66
C HIS A 148 6.98 -10.22 -5.13
N TRP A 149 6.45 -9.32 -5.96
CA TRP A 149 6.36 -9.50 -7.41
C TRP A 149 7.74 -9.79 -8.03
N ALA A 150 8.74 -9.00 -7.66
CA ALA A 150 10.11 -9.17 -8.17
C ALA A 150 10.70 -10.55 -7.86
N THR A 151 10.41 -11.11 -6.69
CA THR A 151 11.07 -12.33 -6.19
C THR A 151 10.25 -13.60 -6.42
N MET A 152 8.93 -13.50 -6.43
CA MET A 152 8.03 -14.66 -6.56
C MET A 152 7.45 -14.81 -7.96
N HIS A 153 7.47 -13.74 -8.77
CA HIS A 153 6.94 -13.74 -10.15
C HIS A 153 7.92 -13.08 -11.13
N PRO A 154 9.21 -13.47 -11.12
CA PRO A 154 10.27 -12.76 -11.83
C PRO A 154 10.13 -12.78 -13.36
N ASP A 155 9.32 -13.69 -13.90
CA ASP A 155 9.07 -13.83 -15.35
C ASP A 155 7.78 -13.12 -15.79
N GLN A 156 7.09 -12.42 -14.89
CA GLN A 156 5.82 -11.73 -15.17
C GLN A 156 5.89 -10.22 -14.94
N VAL A 157 7.09 -9.69 -14.68
CA VAL A 157 7.32 -8.26 -14.45
C VAL A 157 8.63 -7.82 -15.10
N ARG A 158 8.56 -6.80 -15.96
CA ARG A 158 9.76 -6.28 -16.66
C ARG A 158 10.52 -5.23 -15.85
N ALA A 159 9.83 -4.44 -15.04
CA ALA A 159 10.43 -3.38 -14.23
C ALA A 159 9.79 -3.25 -12.84
N VAL A 160 10.59 -2.95 -11.83
CA VAL A 160 10.13 -2.82 -10.43
C VAL A 160 10.52 -1.45 -9.89
N VAL A 161 9.56 -0.72 -9.33
CA VAL A 161 9.80 0.55 -8.65
C VAL A 161 9.33 0.43 -7.20
N VAL A 162 10.24 0.64 -6.27
CA VAL A 162 9.96 0.60 -4.83
C VAL A 162 10.15 2.00 -4.28
N VAL A 163 9.11 2.54 -3.64
CA VAL A 163 9.07 3.92 -3.17
C VAL A 163 8.82 3.94 -1.67
N VAL A 164 9.69 4.61 -0.91
CA VAL A 164 9.64 4.78 0.55
C VAL A 164 9.27 3.50 1.31
N SER A 165 10.00 2.42 1.05
CA SER A 165 9.72 1.09 1.60
C SER A 165 11.01 0.36 1.98
N ALA A 166 10.92 -0.88 2.44
CA ALA A 166 12.07 -1.73 2.75
C ALA A 166 11.87 -3.15 2.24
N ILE A 167 12.97 -3.87 2.02
CA ILE A 167 12.96 -5.28 1.59
C ILE A 167 12.51 -6.25 2.70
N VAL A 168 12.42 -5.75 3.93
CA VAL A 168 11.92 -6.47 5.11
C VAL A 168 10.90 -5.58 5.83
N GLY A 169 9.84 -6.22 6.31
CA GLY A 169 8.81 -5.59 7.12
C GLY A 169 9.36 -4.93 8.39
N ARG A 170 8.72 -3.84 8.81
CA ARG A 170 9.06 -3.13 10.06
C ARG A 170 8.16 -3.55 11.21
N GLY A 171 8.77 -3.62 12.40
CA GLY A 171 8.11 -3.99 13.64
C GLY A 171 8.17 -5.49 13.88
N ASP A 172 7.51 -5.92 14.95
CA ASP A 172 7.43 -7.30 15.38
C ASP A 172 6.07 -7.55 16.05
N GLN A 173 5.92 -8.73 16.67
CA GLN A 173 4.68 -9.10 17.36
C GLN A 173 4.26 -8.08 18.43
N SER A 174 5.20 -7.41 19.10
CA SER A 174 4.86 -6.39 20.11
C SER A 174 4.11 -5.19 19.51
N THR A 175 4.31 -4.90 18.22
CA THR A 175 3.59 -3.83 17.51
C THR A 175 2.12 -4.22 17.28
N VAL A 176 1.86 -5.50 16.96
CA VAL A 176 0.50 -6.05 16.85
C VAL A 176 -0.18 -6.05 18.22
N ASP A 177 0.52 -6.55 19.24
CA ASP A 177 0.01 -6.64 20.60
C ASP A 177 -0.32 -5.26 21.17
N SER A 178 0.48 -4.25 20.85
CA SER A 178 0.23 -2.86 21.23
C SER A 178 -1.06 -2.30 20.60
N LEU A 179 -1.33 -2.58 19.32
CA LEU A 179 -2.59 -2.18 18.68
C LEU A 179 -3.79 -2.88 19.32
N LEU A 180 -3.69 -4.20 19.53
CA LEU A 180 -4.73 -4.98 20.21
C LEU A 180 -5.00 -4.46 21.63
N ALA A 181 -3.94 -4.15 22.38
CA ALA A 181 -4.05 -3.62 23.73
C ALA A 181 -4.74 -2.25 23.76
N ARG A 182 -4.43 -1.36 22.81
CA ARG A 182 -5.10 -0.05 22.68
C ARG A 182 -6.59 -0.20 22.44
N PHE A 183 -6.98 -0.98 21.42
CA PHE A 183 -8.39 -1.17 21.12
C PHE A 183 -9.13 -1.96 22.19
N SER A 184 -8.48 -2.88 22.91
CA SER A 184 -9.11 -3.60 24.02
C SER A 184 -9.51 -2.70 25.20
N GLN A 185 -9.00 -1.46 25.28
CA GLN A 185 -9.47 -0.46 26.25
C GLN A 185 -10.75 0.27 25.80
N CYS A 186 -11.13 0.16 24.52
CA CYS A 186 -12.36 0.73 24.00
C CYS A 186 -13.56 -0.04 24.60
N PRO A 187 -14.51 0.63 25.28
CA PRO A 187 -15.60 -0.05 26.01
C PRO A 187 -16.41 -1.05 25.18
N GLY A 188 -16.59 -0.79 23.89
CA GLY A 188 -17.33 -1.65 22.96
C GLY A 188 -16.47 -2.39 21.95
N TRP A 189 -15.17 -2.59 22.21
CA TRP A 189 -14.30 -3.34 21.29
C TRP A 189 -14.85 -4.72 20.95
N ASN A 190 -15.43 -5.40 21.95
CA ASN A 190 -16.08 -6.70 21.82
C ASN A 190 -15.25 -7.72 21.02
N GLY A 191 -13.94 -7.79 21.30
CA GLY A 191 -13.02 -8.68 20.58
C GLY A 191 -12.87 -8.37 19.08
N GLY A 192 -13.11 -7.13 18.67
CA GLY A 192 -13.12 -6.71 17.27
C GLY A 192 -14.52 -6.65 16.64
N GLN A 193 -15.57 -7.03 17.37
CA GLN A 193 -16.96 -7.04 16.88
C GLN A 193 -17.71 -5.75 17.27
N TYR A 194 -17.17 -4.60 16.86
CA TYR A 194 -17.69 -3.26 17.17
C TYR A 194 -18.56 -2.65 16.04
N TYR A 195 -18.69 -3.35 14.91
CA TYR A 195 -19.29 -2.83 13.67
C TYR A 195 -20.68 -2.23 13.90
N GLY A 196 -20.89 -1.02 13.37
CA GLY A 196 -22.15 -0.26 13.50
C GLY A 196 -22.30 0.51 14.82
N GLN A 197 -21.30 0.44 15.71
CA GLN A 197 -21.25 1.16 16.99
C GLN A 197 -19.89 1.80 17.22
N GLU A 198 -19.15 2.16 16.17
CA GLU A 198 -17.74 2.56 16.23
C GLU A 198 -17.49 3.72 17.23
N LYS A 199 -18.44 4.67 17.32
CA LYS A 199 -18.35 5.82 18.23
C LYS A 199 -18.70 5.44 19.65
N GLU A 200 -19.84 4.78 19.86
CA GLU A 200 -20.33 4.33 21.16
C GLU A 200 -19.36 3.32 21.79
N ALA A 201 -18.69 2.52 20.97
CA ALA A 201 -17.68 1.56 21.35
C ALA A 201 -16.36 2.21 21.77
N GLY A 202 -16.14 3.50 21.48
CA GLY A 202 -14.88 4.20 21.71
C GLY A 202 -13.76 3.89 20.69
N VAL A 203 -14.08 3.12 19.64
CA VAL A 203 -13.11 2.74 18.59
C VAL A 203 -12.80 3.93 17.69
N PHE A 204 -13.80 4.74 17.34
CA PHE A 204 -13.60 5.96 16.55
C PHE A 204 -12.60 6.92 17.21
N ASP A 205 -12.71 7.15 18.52
CA ASP A 205 -11.82 8.05 19.25
C ASP A 205 -10.39 7.49 19.31
N GLU A 206 -10.22 6.17 19.41
CA GLU A 206 -8.90 5.56 19.37
C GLU A 206 -8.28 5.61 17.96
N MET A 207 -9.10 5.41 16.92
CA MET A 207 -8.70 5.60 15.52
C MET A 207 -8.24 7.04 15.25
N MET A 208 -8.92 8.04 15.83
CA MET A 208 -8.49 9.44 15.77
C MET A 208 -7.09 9.65 16.34
N LYS A 209 -6.82 9.11 17.54
CA LYS A 209 -5.48 9.21 18.17
C LYS A 209 -4.41 8.55 17.32
N ILE A 210 -4.64 7.31 16.89
CA ILE A 210 -3.73 6.56 16.01
C ILE A 210 -3.43 7.37 14.74
N ARG A 211 -4.46 7.98 14.15
CA ARG A 211 -4.28 8.75 12.92
C ARG A 211 -3.48 10.03 13.13
N ILE A 212 -3.72 10.76 14.22
CA ILE A 212 -2.94 11.95 14.57
C ILE A 212 -1.46 11.59 14.77
N GLU A 213 -1.17 10.50 15.48
CA GLU A 213 0.19 9.96 15.65
C GLU A 213 0.83 9.61 14.29
N THR A 214 0.07 8.94 13.42
CA THR A 214 0.52 8.55 12.08
C THR A 214 0.82 9.77 11.21
N LEU A 215 -0.04 10.80 11.23
CA LEU A 215 0.17 12.02 10.46
C LEU A 215 1.45 12.75 10.87
N LYS A 216 1.77 12.78 12.17
CA LYS A 216 3.06 13.30 12.68
C LYS A 216 4.23 12.48 12.16
N GLN A 217 4.15 11.15 12.20
CA GLN A 217 5.21 10.28 11.65
C GLN A 217 5.42 10.50 10.13
N TYR A 218 4.36 10.83 9.41
CA TYR A 218 4.40 11.19 7.99
C TYR A 218 4.85 12.64 7.73
N GLY A 219 5.19 13.42 8.76
CA GLY A 219 5.71 14.79 8.63
C GLY A 219 4.66 15.87 8.38
N TYR A 220 3.37 15.61 8.65
CA TYR A 220 2.33 16.63 8.49
C TYR A 220 2.48 17.81 9.46
N ASP A 221 3.05 17.57 10.64
CA ASP A 221 3.32 18.64 11.60
C ASP A 221 4.39 19.61 11.08
N ASN A 222 5.44 19.13 10.41
CA ASN A 222 6.41 19.99 9.72
C ASN A 222 5.73 20.87 8.66
N LYS A 223 4.86 20.27 7.84
CA LYS A 223 4.07 21.00 6.85
C LYS A 223 3.22 22.10 7.50
N ILE A 224 2.48 21.76 8.56
CA ILE A 224 1.62 22.73 9.25
C ILE A 224 2.46 23.86 9.87
N ARG A 225 3.63 23.55 10.45
CA ARG A 225 4.56 24.56 10.98
C ARG A 225 5.02 25.55 9.90
N GLN A 226 5.33 25.04 8.71
CA GLN A 226 5.76 25.87 7.58
C GLN A 226 4.63 26.75 7.03
N GLU A 227 3.40 26.25 6.96
CA GLU A 227 2.25 26.96 6.37
C GLU A 227 1.53 27.87 7.36
N LYS A 228 1.46 27.49 8.64
CA LYS A 228 0.57 28.10 9.65
C LYS A 228 1.30 28.54 10.92
N GLY A 229 2.61 28.30 11.03
CA GLY A 229 3.43 28.69 12.19
C GLY A 229 3.47 27.64 13.30
N ASP A 230 4.22 27.95 14.36
CA ASP A 230 4.69 26.96 15.35
C ASP A 230 3.79 26.77 16.58
N ASP A 231 2.55 27.31 16.57
CA ASP A 231 1.63 27.19 17.71
C ASP A 231 1.16 25.73 17.89
N PRO A 232 1.47 25.06 19.02
CA PRO A 232 1.06 23.69 19.27
C PRO A 232 -0.45 23.45 19.16
N LYS A 233 -1.28 24.45 19.53
CA LYS A 233 -2.75 24.32 19.46
C LYS A 233 -3.26 24.31 18.03
N VAL A 234 -2.67 25.15 17.16
CA VAL A 234 -3.00 25.17 15.74
C VAL A 234 -2.61 23.84 15.10
N ILE A 235 -1.41 23.34 15.39
CA ILE A 235 -0.94 22.05 14.84
C ILE A 235 -1.85 20.90 15.27
N GLU A 236 -2.22 20.83 16.56
CA GLU A 236 -3.13 19.80 17.07
C GLU A 236 -4.52 19.87 16.43
N GLN A 237 -5.07 21.07 16.27
CA GLN A 237 -6.37 21.27 15.62
C GLN A 237 -6.35 20.81 14.15
N GLU A 238 -5.32 21.20 13.39
CA GLU A 238 -5.17 20.84 11.98
C GLU A 238 -5.01 19.32 11.80
N LEU A 239 -4.19 18.68 12.64
CA LEU A 239 -4.03 17.22 12.61
C LEU A 239 -5.34 16.50 12.96
N THR A 240 -6.13 17.04 13.87
CA THR A 240 -7.44 16.49 14.24
C THR A 240 -8.42 16.57 13.07
N GLU A 241 -8.52 17.72 12.40
CA GLU A 241 -9.39 17.86 11.22
C GLU A 241 -8.96 16.95 10.06
N LEU A 242 -7.64 16.77 9.86
CA LEU A 242 -7.11 15.83 8.87
C LEU A 242 -7.34 14.36 9.23
N ALA A 243 -7.37 14.03 10.52
CA ALA A 243 -7.56 12.66 10.99
C ALA A 243 -9.01 12.17 10.85
N LYS A 244 -9.98 13.09 11.03
CA LYS A 244 -11.41 12.76 11.13
C LYS A 244 -12.01 12.02 9.93
N PRO A 245 -11.79 12.43 8.67
CA PRO A 245 -12.30 11.69 7.52
C PRO A 245 -11.75 10.26 7.49
N TRP A 246 -10.46 10.09 7.78
CA TRP A 246 -9.82 8.77 7.78
C TRP A 246 -10.35 7.89 8.90
N ALA A 247 -10.48 8.40 10.13
CA ALA A 247 -11.00 7.64 11.27
C ALA A 247 -12.47 7.23 11.11
N THR A 248 -13.22 7.92 10.25
CA THR A 248 -14.61 7.57 9.90
C THR A 248 -14.67 6.43 8.87
N GLN A 249 -13.65 6.28 8.04
CA GLN A 249 -13.67 5.38 6.87
C GLN A 249 -12.80 4.13 7.04
N PHE A 250 -11.68 4.24 7.75
CA PHE A 250 -10.76 3.15 7.93
C PHE A 250 -11.19 2.23 9.08
N ASP A 251 -10.86 0.95 8.95
CA ASP A 251 -11.26 -0.09 9.89
C ASP A 251 -10.13 -0.43 10.88
N ALA A 252 -10.47 -0.54 12.17
CA ALA A 252 -9.50 -0.84 13.22
C ALA A 252 -8.98 -2.28 13.13
N ASN A 253 -9.82 -3.26 12.78
CA ASN A 253 -9.37 -4.63 12.56
C ASN A 253 -8.45 -4.73 11.34
N SER A 254 -8.70 -3.96 10.27
CA SER A 254 -7.80 -3.87 9.11
C SER A 254 -6.40 -3.40 9.51
N LEU A 255 -6.25 -2.43 10.42
CA LEU A 255 -4.91 -2.07 10.93
C LEU A 255 -4.20 -3.29 11.50
N ILE A 256 -4.88 -4.08 12.33
CA ILE A 256 -4.31 -5.24 12.99
C ILE A 256 -3.94 -6.33 11.97
N VAL A 257 -4.87 -6.69 11.09
CA VAL A 257 -4.66 -7.73 10.06
C VAL A 257 -3.51 -7.35 9.12
N LEU A 258 -3.50 -6.12 8.61
CA LEU A 258 -2.43 -5.65 7.76
C LEU A 258 -1.10 -5.55 8.53
N ARG A 259 -1.11 -5.21 9.84
CA ARG A 259 0.11 -5.18 10.65
C ARG A 259 0.71 -6.57 10.79
N LYS A 260 -0.11 -7.60 11.05
CA LYS A 260 0.33 -9.00 11.13
C LYS A 260 1.02 -9.44 9.85
N ALA A 261 0.45 -9.12 8.69
CA ALA A 261 1.07 -9.39 7.39
C ALA A 261 2.39 -8.62 7.22
N ALA A 262 2.41 -7.32 7.57
CA ALA A 262 3.56 -6.46 7.39
C ALA A 262 4.77 -6.89 8.22
N ILE A 263 4.61 -7.28 9.49
CA ILE A 263 5.74 -7.69 10.35
C ILE A 263 6.36 -9.03 9.94
N GLN A 264 5.68 -9.81 9.11
CA GLN A 264 6.15 -11.12 8.64
C GLN A 264 6.82 -11.04 7.27
N PHE A 265 6.75 -9.91 6.59
CA PHE A 265 7.29 -9.77 5.24
C PHE A 265 8.83 -9.78 5.23
N ASP A 266 9.41 -10.64 4.41
CA ASP A 266 10.85 -10.66 4.13
C ASP A 266 11.09 -11.21 2.72
N ALA A 267 11.57 -10.37 1.80
CA ALA A 267 11.87 -10.80 0.43
C ALA A 267 13.29 -11.39 0.27
N ARG A 268 14.16 -11.25 1.28
CA ARG A 268 15.57 -11.69 1.20
C ARG A 268 15.73 -13.20 0.92
N PRO A 269 14.92 -14.12 1.49
CA PRO A 269 15.04 -15.55 1.20
C PRO A 269 14.85 -15.90 -0.28
N HIS A 270 14.14 -15.07 -1.04
CA HIS A 270 13.82 -15.29 -2.45
C HIS A 270 14.52 -14.31 -3.40
N ILE A 271 15.49 -13.54 -2.90
CA ILE A 271 16.10 -12.46 -3.67
C ILE A 271 16.86 -12.95 -4.90
N ALA A 272 17.42 -14.16 -4.85
CA ALA A 272 18.12 -14.79 -5.97
C ALA A 272 17.20 -15.08 -7.19
N ASN A 273 15.88 -15.04 -6.99
CA ASN A 273 14.92 -15.19 -8.08
C ASN A 273 14.70 -13.89 -8.85
N ALA A 274 15.01 -12.72 -8.26
CA ALA A 274 14.71 -11.43 -8.87
C ALA A 274 15.53 -11.21 -10.14
N ARG A 275 14.85 -10.81 -11.23
CA ARG A 275 15.45 -10.59 -12.56
C ARG A 275 15.22 -9.18 -13.10
N ALA A 276 14.03 -8.64 -12.88
CA ALA A 276 13.65 -7.32 -13.35
C ALA A 276 14.56 -6.23 -12.77
N PRO A 277 15.02 -5.25 -13.59
CA PRO A 277 15.62 -4.03 -13.09
C PRO A 277 14.76 -3.38 -12.00
N LEU A 278 15.42 -2.80 -11.00
CA LEU A 278 14.74 -2.23 -9.83
C LEU A 278 15.18 -0.78 -9.58
N HIS A 279 14.21 0.13 -9.49
CA HIS A 279 14.42 1.51 -9.08
C HIS A 279 13.94 1.71 -7.65
N TYR A 280 14.87 2.06 -6.75
CA TYR A 280 14.59 2.24 -5.34
C TYR A 280 14.62 3.71 -4.97
N VAL A 281 13.49 4.26 -4.55
CA VAL A 281 13.29 5.68 -4.27
C VAL A 281 13.03 5.87 -2.78
N LEU A 282 13.90 6.60 -2.08
CA LEU A 282 13.68 6.97 -0.67
C LEU A 282 13.74 8.50 -0.52
N SER A 283 13.00 9.04 0.44
CA SER A 283 13.08 10.48 0.74
C SER A 283 14.11 10.77 1.82
N ARG A 284 14.89 11.84 1.65
CA ARG A 284 15.93 12.27 2.59
C ARG A 284 15.42 12.40 4.04
N SER A 285 14.20 12.88 4.22
CA SER A 285 13.60 13.15 5.54
C SER A 285 12.62 12.07 6.01
N ASP A 286 12.58 10.90 5.37
CA ASP A 286 11.67 9.82 5.76
C ASP A 286 12.08 9.19 7.10
N ASN A 287 11.21 9.32 8.11
CA ASN A 287 11.42 8.76 9.46
C ASN A 287 11.07 7.25 9.55
N LEU A 288 10.36 6.70 8.58
CA LEU A 288 9.94 5.31 8.54
C LEU A 288 10.91 4.45 7.75
N PHE A 289 11.38 4.97 6.61
CA PHE A 289 12.31 4.29 5.70
C PHE A 289 13.46 5.23 5.33
N PRO A 290 14.41 5.48 6.26
CA PRO A 290 15.46 6.44 6.04
C PRO A 290 16.43 5.99 4.94
N PRO A 291 17.02 6.90 4.14
CA PRO A 291 17.97 6.56 3.07
C PRO A 291 19.15 5.68 3.49
N SER A 292 19.49 5.67 4.79
CA SER A 292 20.53 4.81 5.36
C SER A 292 20.33 3.31 5.11
N ILE A 293 19.11 2.85 4.78
CA ILE A 293 18.83 1.44 4.44
C ILE A 293 19.14 1.10 2.97
N ALA A 294 19.32 2.10 2.11
CA ALA A 294 19.53 1.89 0.68
C ALA A 294 20.84 1.15 0.34
N PRO A 295 22.01 1.48 0.92
CA PRO A 295 23.26 0.82 0.56
C PRO A 295 23.22 -0.70 0.70
N ASP A 296 22.70 -1.21 1.81
CA ASP A 296 22.60 -2.66 2.05
C ASP A 296 21.59 -3.32 1.11
N THR A 297 20.45 -2.67 0.86
CA THR A 297 19.42 -3.17 -0.06
C THR A 297 19.94 -3.24 -1.50
N ILE A 298 20.60 -2.18 -1.98
CA ILE A 298 21.18 -2.11 -3.32
C ILE A 298 22.32 -3.11 -3.48
N LYS A 299 23.17 -3.24 -2.46
CA LYS A 299 24.24 -4.25 -2.47
C LYS A 299 23.66 -5.65 -2.60
N LEU A 300 22.67 -6.00 -1.77
CA LEU A 300 22.02 -7.31 -1.81
C LEU A 300 21.41 -7.61 -3.19
N LEU A 301 20.69 -6.65 -3.78
CA LEU A 301 20.10 -6.78 -5.11
C LEU A 301 21.17 -7.01 -6.19
N ARG A 302 22.23 -6.20 -6.21
CA ARG A 302 23.30 -6.30 -7.21
C ARG A 302 24.13 -7.57 -7.07
N GLU A 303 24.39 -8.03 -5.84
CA GLU A 303 25.06 -9.30 -5.59
C GLU A 303 24.25 -10.50 -6.11
N ASN A 304 22.94 -10.34 -6.31
CA ASN A 304 22.06 -11.34 -6.91
C ASN A 304 21.73 -11.05 -8.39
N GLY A 305 22.47 -10.14 -9.04
CA GLY A 305 22.38 -9.91 -10.48
C GLY A 305 21.27 -8.95 -10.92
N VAL A 306 20.59 -8.28 -10.01
CA VAL A 306 19.56 -7.27 -10.34
C VAL A 306 20.23 -5.96 -10.75
N ASP A 307 19.81 -5.37 -11.89
CA ASP A 307 20.14 -3.98 -12.25
C ASP A 307 19.37 -3.01 -11.32
N ALA A 308 19.91 -2.82 -10.13
CA ALA A 308 19.31 -1.99 -9.09
C ALA A 308 19.92 -0.58 -9.06
N THR A 309 19.04 0.42 -9.04
CA THR A 309 19.37 1.85 -8.92
C THR A 309 18.75 2.43 -7.66
N PHE A 310 19.42 3.42 -7.07
CA PHE A 310 18.92 4.16 -5.91
C PHE A 310 18.77 5.63 -6.27
N PHE A 311 17.63 6.22 -5.93
CA PHE A 311 17.34 7.63 -6.05
C PHE A 311 16.94 8.18 -4.67
N GLU A 312 17.69 9.17 -4.19
CA GLU A 312 17.32 9.90 -2.98
C GLU A 312 16.52 11.15 -3.38
N LEU A 313 15.24 11.18 -3.02
CA LEU A 313 14.39 12.35 -3.18
C LEU A 313 14.70 13.38 -2.08
N ASP A 314 15.33 14.48 -2.48
CA ASP A 314 15.60 15.62 -1.59
C ASP A 314 14.29 16.37 -1.30
N SER A 315 13.75 16.13 -0.11
CA SER A 315 12.51 16.74 0.37
C SER A 315 12.47 16.74 1.88
N ASP A 316 11.81 17.75 2.46
CA ASP A 316 11.51 17.86 3.90
C ASP A 316 10.11 17.31 4.26
N ASN A 317 9.36 16.79 3.28
CA ASN A 317 8.02 16.23 3.46
C ASN A 317 8.04 14.78 3.96
N GLY A 318 9.18 14.21 4.32
CA GLY A 318 9.30 12.88 4.91
C GLY A 318 8.64 11.78 4.09
N HIS A 319 7.91 10.90 4.76
CA HIS A 319 7.32 9.70 4.14
C HIS A 319 6.33 10.00 3.00
N ARG A 320 5.69 11.18 3.02
CA ARG A 320 4.73 11.59 1.97
C ARG A 320 5.39 12.26 0.76
N ALA A 321 6.69 12.53 0.82
CA ALA A 321 7.41 13.27 -0.22
C ALA A 321 7.19 12.73 -1.64
N PRO A 322 7.20 11.41 -1.91
CA PRO A 322 7.00 10.92 -3.27
C PRO A 322 5.66 11.30 -3.90
N SER A 323 4.62 11.50 -3.09
CA SER A 323 3.30 11.93 -3.54
C SER A 323 3.17 13.45 -3.70
N VAL A 324 3.78 14.24 -2.81
CA VAL A 324 3.60 15.70 -2.79
C VAL A 324 4.66 16.47 -3.57
N ASP A 325 5.90 15.99 -3.55
CA ASP A 325 7.04 16.55 -4.28
C ASP A 325 7.40 15.64 -5.46
N TRP A 326 6.36 15.13 -6.12
CA TRP A 326 6.48 14.18 -7.22
C TRP A 326 7.37 14.72 -8.35
N GLN A 327 7.41 16.03 -8.55
CA GLN A 327 8.26 16.71 -9.54
C GLN A 327 9.74 16.40 -9.31
N GLY A 328 10.15 16.17 -8.06
CA GLY A 328 11.55 15.90 -7.70
C GLY A 328 12.07 14.56 -8.21
N TRP A 329 11.19 13.64 -8.63
CA TRP A 329 11.59 12.30 -9.09
C TRP A 329 10.83 11.79 -10.33
N ALA A 330 9.88 12.56 -10.87
CA ALA A 330 9.10 12.18 -12.05
C ALA A 330 9.98 11.85 -13.28
N ASP A 331 11.01 12.65 -13.54
CA ASP A 331 11.92 12.43 -14.67
C ASP A 331 12.73 11.12 -14.49
N SER A 332 13.18 10.84 -13.26
CA SER A 332 13.88 9.58 -12.93
C SER A 332 12.97 8.37 -13.13
N LEU A 333 11.69 8.49 -12.76
CA LEU A 333 10.70 7.45 -12.98
C LEU A 333 10.42 7.24 -14.48
N ASP A 334 10.20 8.30 -15.26
CA ASP A 334 9.96 8.21 -16.71
C ASP A 334 11.16 7.56 -17.42
N GLU A 335 12.38 8.03 -17.14
CA GLU A 335 13.59 7.47 -17.73
C GLU A 335 13.73 5.98 -17.42
N PHE A 336 13.51 5.60 -16.16
CA PHE A 336 13.56 4.20 -15.75
C PHE A 336 12.51 3.34 -16.45
N LEU A 337 11.25 3.81 -16.52
CA LEU A 337 10.20 3.06 -17.21
C LEU A 337 10.52 2.94 -18.70
N ARG A 338 10.82 4.04 -19.40
CA ARG A 338 11.17 4.02 -20.82
C ARG A 338 12.32 3.08 -21.18
N LYS A 339 13.31 2.92 -20.28
CA LYS A 339 14.45 2.02 -20.50
C LYS A 339 14.06 0.55 -20.39
N ASN A 340 13.10 0.20 -19.53
CA ASN A 340 12.91 -1.18 -19.07
C ASN A 340 11.54 -1.79 -19.43
N THR A 341 10.61 -1.02 -20.00
CA THR A 341 9.25 -1.50 -20.31
C THR A 341 8.95 -1.68 -21.80
N THR A 342 9.84 -1.23 -22.68
CA THR A 342 9.69 -1.28 -24.16
C THR A 342 9.97 -2.64 -24.76
#